data_AF-A0A9Q3K9E6-F1
#
_entry.id   AF-A0A9Q3K9E6-F1
#
_cell.length_a   1.000
_cell.length_b   1.000
_cell.length_c   1.000
_cell.angle_alpha   90.00
_cell.angle_beta   90.00
_cell.angle_gamma   90.00
#
_symmetry.space_group_name_H-M   'P 1'
#
loop_
_entity.id
_entity.type
_entity.pdbx_description
1 polymer ?
#
loop_
_entity_poly.entity_id
_entity_poly.type
_entity_poly.pdbx_seq_one_letter_code
_entity_poly.pdbx_strand_id
1 'polypeptide(L)'
;MKDCKDPSISSKLDSTWKKAYYEGRFHLLDGILYHRAKNTCVIALTDRTLISTILHEFHDSVAAGHLSEDRTLERVKACPWWPNWKKYVAKYCQTCGRCQKEIRATGKKFGMMIQIQEPKPPCEIVHMDWVTALPPGGDRSYNACLVLVDRYFKTPTFLPCHKDDTAMDTAIIILNKVIS
;
A
#
# COMPACT_ATOMS: atom_id res chain seq x y z
N MET A 1 -6.20 42.05 -9.64
CA MET A 1 -4.73 42.06 -9.48
C MET A 1 -4.12 42.47 -10.80
N LYS A 2 -3.24 43.47 -10.83
CA LYS A 2 -2.56 43.89 -12.07
C LYS A 2 -1.47 42.86 -12.39
N ASP A 3 -1.44 42.40 -13.64
CA ASP A 3 -0.43 41.48 -14.15
C ASP A 3 0.89 42.23 -14.37
N CYS A 4 1.61 42.49 -13.28
CA CYS A 4 2.93 43.10 -13.34
C CYS A 4 3.95 42.04 -13.77
N LYS A 5 4.13 41.92 -15.09
CA LYS A 5 5.25 41.19 -15.70
C LYS A 5 6.52 42.00 -15.45
N ASP A 6 7.30 41.63 -14.44
CA ASP A 6 8.55 42.30 -14.07
C ASP A 6 9.75 41.68 -14.84
N PRO A 7 10.42 42.45 -15.72
CA PRO A 7 11.58 41.98 -16.47
C PRO A 7 12.73 41.50 -15.58
N SER A 8 12.90 42.06 -14.39
CA SER A 8 13.99 41.76 -13.45
C SER A 8 13.91 40.36 -12.84
N ILE A 9 12.72 39.76 -12.82
CA ILE A 9 12.50 38.39 -12.36
C ILE A 9 12.67 37.40 -13.51
N SER A 10 12.21 37.78 -14.71
CA SER A 10 12.38 36.94 -15.90
C SER A 10 13.85 36.65 -16.21
N SER A 11 14.79 37.52 -15.83
CA SER A 11 16.22 37.30 -16.04
C SER A 11 16.78 36.20 -15.13
N LYS A 12 16.26 36.09 -13.90
CA LYS A 12 16.69 35.12 -12.86
C LYS A 12 16.04 33.74 -12.98
N LEU A 13 14.90 33.66 -13.67
CA LEU A 13 14.18 32.42 -13.90
C LEU A 13 14.89 31.55 -14.96
N ASP A 14 14.89 30.23 -14.79
CA ASP A 14 15.34 29.33 -15.86
C ASP A 14 14.34 29.34 -17.05
N SER A 15 14.81 28.94 -18.23
CA SER A 15 14.06 28.79 -19.49
C SER A 15 12.65 28.19 -19.30
N THR A 16 12.53 27.14 -18.49
CA THR A 16 11.25 26.47 -18.17
C THR A 16 10.25 27.41 -17.51
N TRP A 17 10.74 28.24 -16.59
CA TRP A 17 9.96 29.20 -15.82
C TRP A 17 9.64 30.45 -16.65
N LYS A 18 10.58 30.94 -17.46
CA LYS A 18 10.37 32.13 -18.31
C LYS A 18 9.21 31.94 -19.27
N LYS A 19 9.16 30.81 -19.99
CA LYS A 19 8.08 30.52 -20.94
C LYS A 19 6.70 30.58 -20.27
N ALA A 20 6.57 29.90 -19.14
CA ALA A 20 5.32 29.81 -18.40
C ALA A 20 4.93 31.14 -17.73
N TYR A 21 5.91 31.95 -17.30
CA TYR A 21 5.71 33.32 -16.81
C TYR A 21 5.09 34.23 -17.88
N TYR A 22 5.65 34.23 -19.10
CA TYR A 22 5.15 35.07 -20.18
C TYR A 22 3.76 34.65 -20.68
N GLU A 23 3.43 33.36 -20.60
CA GLU A 23 2.10 32.77 -20.87
C GLU A 23 1.03 33.13 -19.81
N GLY A 24 1.38 33.90 -18.76
CA GLY A 24 0.43 34.35 -17.74
C GLY A 24 0.06 33.29 -16.70
N ARG A 25 0.87 32.23 -16.57
CA ARG A 25 0.66 31.18 -15.56
C ARG A 25 1.19 31.57 -14.18
N PHE A 26 1.80 32.75 -14.04
CA PHE A 26 2.31 33.23 -12.76
C PHE A 26 1.98 34.69 -12.50
N HIS A 27 1.86 35.03 -11.22
CA HIS A 27 1.69 36.39 -10.72
C HIS A 27 2.75 36.69 -9.66
N LEU A 28 3.30 37.90 -9.69
CA LEU A 28 4.18 38.38 -8.63
C LEU A 28 3.38 39.33 -7.73
N LEU A 29 3.40 39.07 -6.43
CA LEU A 29 2.77 39.92 -5.41
C LEU A 29 3.70 40.01 -4.20
N ASP A 30 4.05 41.23 -3.79
CA ASP A 30 4.92 41.50 -2.65
C ASP A 30 6.25 40.72 -2.67
N GLY A 31 6.83 40.55 -3.86
CA GLY A 31 8.06 39.78 -4.07
C GLY A 31 7.90 38.26 -4.06
N ILE A 32 6.68 37.75 -3.87
CA ILE A 32 6.35 36.32 -3.88
C ILE A 32 5.74 35.94 -5.23
N LEU A 33 6.28 34.89 -5.84
CA LEU A 33 5.76 34.34 -7.09
C LEU A 33 4.64 33.35 -6.79
N TYR A 34 3.51 33.48 -7.47
CA TYR A 34 2.37 32.58 -7.38
C TYR A 34 2.14 31.92 -8.73
N HIS A 35 1.88 30.62 -8.73
CA HIS A 35 1.47 29.84 -9.90
C HIS A 35 -0.05 29.73 -9.94
N ARG A 36 -0.64 30.12 -11.07
CA ARG A 36 -2.08 30.05 -11.33
C ARG A 36 -2.40 28.83 -12.21
N ALA A 37 -3.28 27.98 -11.71
CA ALA A 37 -3.79 26.84 -12.46
C ALA A 37 -5.29 26.70 -12.27
N LYS A 38 -6.08 26.82 -13.35
CA LYS A 38 -7.55 26.78 -13.34
C LYS A 38 -8.12 27.68 -12.22
N ASN A 39 -8.63 27.08 -11.14
CA ASN A 39 -9.24 27.74 -9.99
C ASN A 39 -8.32 27.82 -8.75
N THR A 40 -7.03 27.57 -8.91
CA THR A 40 -6.05 27.56 -7.81
C THR A 40 -4.93 28.56 -8.06
N CYS A 41 -4.47 29.19 -6.99
CA CYS A 41 -3.32 30.09 -6.95
C CYS A 41 -2.47 29.68 -5.75
N VAL A 42 -1.27 29.18 -6.00
CA VAL A 42 -0.37 28.63 -4.96
C VAL A 42 1.01 29.25 -5.09
N ILE A 43 1.78 29.27 -3.99
CA ILE A 43 3.12 29.86 -4.01
C ILE A 43 4.04 29.03 -4.90
N ALA A 44 4.79 29.69 -5.77
CA ALA A 44 5.73 29.07 -6.68
C ALA A 44 7.14 29.10 -6.08
N LEU A 45 7.70 27.93 -5.82
CA LEU A 45 9.02 27.79 -5.20
C LEU A 45 10.11 27.64 -6.25
N THR A 46 11.08 28.54 -6.22
CA THR A 46 12.25 28.52 -7.11
C THR A 46 13.49 27.98 -6.42
N ASP A 47 13.57 28.09 -5.10
CA ASP A 47 14.71 27.63 -4.30
C ASP A 47 14.60 26.13 -3.97
N ARG A 48 15.65 25.38 -4.31
CA ARG A 48 15.77 23.94 -4.03
C ARG A 48 15.85 23.62 -2.54
N THR A 49 16.44 24.50 -1.73
CA THR A 49 16.55 24.30 -0.29
C THR A 49 15.16 24.33 0.34
N LEU A 50 14.35 25.34 -0.02
CA LEU A 50 12.98 25.49 0.45
C LEU A 50 12.07 24.34 -0.01
N ILE A 51 12.23 23.88 -1.26
CA ILE A 51 11.54 22.67 -1.76
C ILE A 51 11.88 21.46 -0.87
N SER A 52 13.16 21.27 -0.52
CA SER A 52 13.59 20.15 0.30
C SER A 52 13.03 20.23 1.73
N THR A 53 13.01 21.44 2.31
CA THR A 53 12.40 21.68 3.63
C THR A 53 10.91 21.35 3.64
N ILE A 54 10.18 21.75 2.61
CA ILE A 54 8.75 21.44 2.53
C ILE A 54 8.49 19.95 2.33
N LEU A 55 9.31 19.26 1.54
CA LEU A 55 9.19 17.81 1.39
C LEU A 55 9.44 17.09 2.72
N HIS A 56 10.44 17.54 3.49
CA HIS A 56 10.68 17.05 4.85
C HIS A 56 9.46 17.27 5.75
N GLU A 57 8.87 18.47 5.75
CA GLU A 57 7.69 18.75 6.57
C GLU A 57 6.47 17.89 6.19
N PHE A 58 6.29 17.59 4.91
CA PHE A 58 5.14 16.81 4.43
C PHE A 58 5.32 15.30 4.44
N HIS A 59 6.56 14.81 4.60
CA HIS A 59 6.88 13.38 4.60
C HIS A 59 7.53 12.91 5.92
N ASP A 60 8.61 13.55 6.35
CA ASP A 60 9.47 13.09 7.46
C ASP A 60 9.05 13.63 8.83
N SER A 61 8.34 14.76 8.88
CA SER A 61 7.90 15.32 10.15
C SER A 61 7.07 14.31 10.95
N VAL A 62 7.13 14.42 12.29
CA VAL A 62 6.36 13.54 13.19
C VAL A 62 4.87 13.62 12.88
N ALA A 63 4.36 14.80 12.52
CA ALA A 63 2.98 15.00 12.11
C ALA A 63 2.67 14.43 10.71
N ALA A 64 3.66 14.39 9.82
CA ALA A 64 3.52 13.82 8.49
C ALA A 64 3.50 12.30 8.50
N GLY A 65 4.28 11.66 9.38
CA GLY A 65 4.21 10.23 9.67
C GLY A 65 4.68 9.30 8.55
N HIS A 66 5.53 9.75 7.63
CA HIS A 66 6.06 8.93 6.52
C HIS A 66 4.97 8.23 5.69
N LEU A 67 3.85 8.93 5.46
CA LEU A 67 2.75 8.39 4.65
C LEU A 67 3.18 8.14 3.19
N SER A 68 2.33 7.40 2.47
CA SER A 68 2.56 7.02 1.08
C SER A 68 2.86 8.22 0.15
N GLU A 69 3.47 7.91 -1.00
CA GLU A 69 3.72 8.89 -2.06
C GLU A 69 2.44 9.65 -2.42
N ASP A 70 1.31 8.95 -2.58
CA ASP A 70 0.01 9.55 -2.90
C ASP A 70 -0.45 10.57 -1.84
N ARG A 71 -0.30 10.25 -0.56
CA ARG A 71 -0.64 11.17 0.54
C ARG A 71 0.29 12.38 0.57
N THR A 72 1.57 12.17 0.29
CA THR A 72 2.55 13.25 0.21
C THR A 72 2.25 14.16 -0.98
N LEU A 73 1.84 13.61 -2.12
CA LEU A 73 1.40 14.36 -3.30
C LEU A 73 0.16 15.21 -3.00
N GLU A 74 -0.82 14.67 -2.27
CA GLU A 74 -2.03 15.41 -1.85
C GLU A 74 -1.68 16.64 -0.99
N ARG A 75 -0.76 16.48 -0.02
CA ARG A 75 -0.30 17.59 0.83
C ARG A 75 0.43 18.66 0.03
N VAL A 76 1.37 18.25 -0.82
CA VAL A 76 2.19 19.19 -1.63
C VAL A 76 1.31 19.96 -2.61
N LYS A 77 0.28 19.33 -3.19
CA LYS A 77 -0.64 19.98 -4.14
C LYS A 77 -1.35 21.21 -3.56
N ALA A 78 -1.53 21.28 -2.24
CA ALA A 78 -2.31 22.32 -1.57
C ALA A 78 -1.53 23.61 -1.25
N CYS A 79 -0.20 23.54 -1.08
CA CYS A 79 0.58 24.67 -0.56
C CYS A 79 1.52 25.28 -1.61
N PRO A 80 2.55 24.56 -2.12
CA PRO A 80 3.44 25.09 -3.16
C PRO A 80 3.32 24.43 -4.54
N TRP A 81 3.90 25.09 -5.54
CA TRP A 81 4.13 24.54 -6.87
C TRP A 81 5.56 24.78 -7.36
N TRP A 82 6.11 23.82 -8.10
CA TRP A 82 7.33 24.00 -8.90
C TRP A 82 7.28 23.08 -10.14
N PRO A 83 8.12 23.32 -11.18
CA PRO A 83 8.18 22.45 -12.34
C PRO A 83 8.52 21.02 -11.96
N ASN A 84 7.78 20.06 -12.52
CA ASN A 84 7.95 18.64 -12.23
C ASN A 84 7.79 18.27 -10.74
N TRP A 85 7.04 19.04 -9.95
CA TRP A 85 6.88 18.79 -8.52
C TRP A 85 6.50 17.37 -8.16
N LYS A 86 5.60 16.74 -8.94
CA LYS A 86 5.22 15.33 -8.74
C LYS A 86 6.41 14.38 -8.81
N LYS A 87 7.32 14.58 -9.78
CA LYS A 87 8.52 13.75 -9.93
C LYS A 87 9.49 13.95 -8.75
N TYR A 88 9.55 15.17 -8.22
CA TYR A 88 10.38 15.46 -7.04
C TYR A 88 9.83 14.78 -5.79
N VAL A 89 8.51 14.85 -5.56
CA VAL A 89 7.84 14.14 -4.44
C VAL A 89 8.06 12.64 -4.54
N ALA A 90 7.83 12.06 -5.72
CA ALA A 90 8.04 10.63 -5.97
C ALA A 90 9.48 10.21 -5.66
N LYS A 91 10.46 10.94 -6.22
CA LYS A 91 11.88 10.68 -5.97
C LYS A 91 12.20 10.77 -4.48
N TYR A 92 11.71 11.80 -3.79
CA TYR A 92 11.96 12.03 -2.38
C TYR A 92 11.47 10.85 -1.52
N CYS A 93 10.21 10.44 -1.71
CA CYS A 93 9.61 9.30 -1.01
C CYS A 93 10.35 7.98 -1.33
N GLN A 94 10.73 7.76 -2.59
CA GLN A 94 11.50 6.58 -3.02
C GLN A 94 12.91 6.53 -2.41
N THR A 95 13.51 7.68 -2.13
CA THR A 95 14.83 7.77 -1.49
C THR A 95 14.78 7.84 0.04
N CYS A 96 13.60 7.88 0.66
CA CYS A 96 13.46 7.96 2.11
C CYS A 96 13.96 6.66 2.78
N GLY A 97 15.09 6.73 3.48
CA GLY A 97 15.72 5.56 4.09
C GLY A 97 14.87 4.86 5.15
N ARG A 98 13.96 5.59 5.82
CA ARG A 98 13.03 5.00 6.80
C ARG A 98 11.94 4.21 6.08
N CYS A 99 11.26 4.81 5.12
CA CYS A 99 10.24 4.14 4.31
C CYS A 99 10.82 2.91 3.61
N GLN A 100 12.02 2.97 3.03
CA GLN A 100 12.62 1.83 2.35
C GLN A 100 12.99 0.67 3.30
N LYS A 101 13.19 0.94 4.60
CA LYS A 101 13.46 -0.09 5.62
C LYS A 101 12.18 -0.66 6.23
N GLU A 102 11.18 0.18 6.47
CA GLU A 102 9.92 -0.20 7.12
C GLU A 102 8.91 -0.80 6.14
N ILE A 103 8.84 -0.25 4.92
CA ILE A 103 7.96 -0.75 3.86
C ILE A 103 8.65 -1.95 3.22
N ARG A 104 8.20 -3.15 3.59
CA ARG A 104 8.46 -4.34 2.78
C ARG A 104 7.84 -4.08 1.42
N ALA A 105 8.63 -4.17 0.35
CA ALA A 105 8.10 -4.12 -1.00
C ALA A 105 6.89 -5.06 -1.07
N THR A 106 5.70 -4.51 -1.30
CA THR A 106 4.53 -5.33 -1.60
C THR A 106 4.95 -6.20 -2.78
N GLY A 107 4.96 -7.52 -2.58
CA GLY A 107 5.54 -8.46 -3.53
C GLY A 107 5.00 -8.24 -4.95
N LYS A 108 5.64 -8.89 -5.93
CA LYS A 108 5.12 -8.97 -7.31
C LYS A 108 3.60 -9.14 -7.27
N LYS A 109 2.88 -8.43 -8.15
CA LYS A 109 1.42 -8.55 -8.31
C LYS A 109 1.01 -9.99 -8.09
N PHE A 110 0.02 -10.23 -7.23
CA PHE A 110 -0.49 -11.57 -6.96
C PHE A 110 -0.60 -12.33 -8.29
N GLY A 111 0.08 -13.47 -8.38
CA GLY A 111 0.04 -14.29 -9.58
C GLY A 111 -1.40 -14.67 -9.92
N MET A 112 -1.66 -14.99 -11.18
CA MET A 112 -2.95 -15.59 -11.53
C MET A 112 -3.13 -16.87 -10.71
N MET A 113 -4.29 -17.04 -10.07
CA MET A 113 -4.62 -18.28 -9.39
C MET A 113 -4.52 -19.43 -10.40
N ILE A 114 -3.68 -20.41 -10.11
CA ILE A 114 -3.58 -21.61 -10.93
C ILE A 114 -4.79 -22.46 -10.61
N GLN A 115 -5.55 -22.85 -11.64
CA GLN A 115 -6.66 -23.78 -11.46
C GLN A 115 -6.10 -25.17 -11.17
N ILE A 116 -6.42 -25.71 -10.00
CA ILE A 116 -6.09 -27.09 -9.64
C ILE A 116 -7.12 -27.99 -10.31
N GLN A 117 -6.65 -29.03 -11.02
CA GLN A 117 -7.53 -30.01 -11.68
C GLN A 117 -8.50 -30.66 -10.69
N GLU A 118 -9.76 -30.77 -11.08
CA GLU A 118 -10.77 -31.44 -10.27
C GLU A 118 -10.53 -32.96 -10.33
N PRO A 119 -10.62 -33.65 -9.18
CA PRO A 119 -10.46 -35.10 -9.14
C PRO A 119 -11.58 -35.80 -9.93
N LYS A 120 -11.28 -36.98 -10.47
CA LYS A 120 -12.25 -37.77 -11.25
C LYS A 120 -13.00 -38.78 -10.37
N PRO A 121 -12.32 -39.60 -9.55
CA PRO A 121 -12.97 -40.40 -8.52
C PRO A 121 -13.02 -39.67 -7.15
N PRO A 122 -13.97 -40.07 -6.28
CA PRO A 122 -13.94 -39.75 -4.86
C PRO A 122 -12.60 -40.10 -4.19
N CYS A 123 -12.25 -39.34 -3.15
CA CYS A 123 -11.07 -39.53 -2.31
C CYS A 123 -9.71 -39.48 -3.05
N GLU A 124 -9.66 -39.05 -4.32
CA GLU A 124 -8.39 -38.86 -5.05
C GLU A 124 -7.57 -37.70 -4.46
N ILE A 125 -8.26 -36.61 -4.09
CA ILE A 125 -7.65 -35.44 -3.47
C ILE A 125 -8.45 -35.09 -2.23
N VAL A 126 -7.81 -35.23 -1.08
CA VAL A 126 -8.39 -34.89 0.23
C VAL A 126 -7.59 -33.73 0.83
N HIS A 127 -8.31 -32.70 1.25
CA HIS A 127 -7.75 -31.60 2.01
C HIS A 127 -8.00 -31.84 3.49
N MET A 128 -6.97 -31.63 4.31
CA MET A 128 -7.05 -31.79 5.76
C MET A 128 -6.49 -30.56 6.44
N ASP A 129 -7.19 -30.06 7.44
CA ASP A 129 -6.75 -28.94 8.27
C ASP A 129 -7.27 -29.08 9.70
N TRP A 130 -6.63 -28.40 10.66
CA TRP A 130 -7.00 -28.45 12.07
C TRP A 130 -7.49 -27.08 12.55
N VAL A 131 -8.71 -27.06 13.05
CA VAL A 131 -9.20 -25.96 13.87
C VAL A 131 -8.82 -26.26 15.31
N THR A 132 -7.82 -25.54 15.83
CA THR A 132 -7.29 -25.73 17.19
C THR A 132 -7.77 -24.63 18.15
N ALA A 133 -7.42 -24.77 19.43
CA ALA A 133 -7.75 -23.81 20.49
C ALA A 133 -9.26 -23.61 20.71
N LEU A 134 -10.05 -24.67 20.51
CA LEU A 134 -11.46 -24.68 20.85
C LEU A 134 -11.64 -24.90 22.36
N PRO A 135 -12.69 -24.33 22.98
CA PRO A 135 -13.06 -24.68 24.34
C PRO A 135 -13.26 -26.21 24.47
N PRO A 136 -12.70 -26.87 25.50
CA PRO A 136 -12.92 -28.30 25.71
C PRO A 136 -14.41 -28.64 25.81
N GLY A 137 -14.87 -29.62 25.04
CA GLY A 137 -16.29 -29.96 24.94
C GLY A 137 -16.57 -31.46 24.82
N GLY A 138 -17.78 -31.84 25.23
CA GLY A 138 -18.28 -33.22 25.22
C GLY A 138 -17.61 -34.13 26.26
N ASP A 139 -18.03 -35.39 26.28
CA ASP A 139 -17.61 -36.37 27.31
C ASP A 139 -16.10 -36.65 27.31
N ARG A 140 -15.43 -36.41 26.18
CA ARG A 140 -13.99 -36.63 26.00
C ARG A 140 -13.17 -35.34 26.04
N SER A 141 -13.80 -34.20 26.33
CA SER A 141 -13.13 -32.89 26.43
C SER A 141 -12.25 -32.56 25.20
N TYR A 142 -12.76 -32.81 24.00
CA TYR A 142 -12.07 -32.48 22.76
C TYR A 142 -11.87 -30.96 22.65
N ASN A 143 -10.69 -30.54 22.20
CA ASN A 143 -10.29 -29.12 22.15
C ASN A 143 -9.79 -28.69 20.76
N ALA A 144 -9.92 -29.57 19.76
CA ALA A 144 -9.63 -29.30 18.37
C ALA A 144 -10.62 -30.06 17.47
N CYS A 145 -10.64 -29.70 16.19
CA CYS A 145 -11.40 -30.39 15.17
C CYS A 145 -10.55 -30.55 13.91
N LEU A 146 -10.40 -31.80 13.47
CA LEU A 146 -9.85 -32.13 12.16
C LEU A 146 -10.96 -31.96 11.11
N VAL A 147 -10.72 -31.07 10.16
CA VAL A 147 -11.58 -30.81 9.01
C VAL A 147 -11.02 -31.58 7.83
N LEU A 148 -11.77 -32.56 7.35
CA LEU A 148 -11.39 -33.37 6.20
C LEU A 148 -12.38 -33.10 5.06
N VAL A 149 -11.88 -32.65 3.92
CA VAL A 149 -12.70 -32.30 2.74
C VAL A 149 -12.24 -33.14 1.57
N ASP A 150 -13.09 -34.05 1.11
CA ASP A 150 -12.91 -34.66 -0.21
C ASP A 150 -13.24 -33.60 -1.27
N ARG A 151 -12.26 -33.30 -2.11
CA ARG A 151 -12.38 -32.31 -3.18
C ARG A 151 -13.43 -32.70 -4.23
N TYR A 152 -13.71 -33.99 -4.39
CA TYR A 152 -14.75 -34.48 -5.29
C TYR A 152 -16.16 -34.09 -4.80
N PHE A 153 -16.48 -34.41 -3.54
CA PHE A 153 -17.80 -34.09 -2.96
C PHE A 153 -17.91 -32.64 -2.51
N LYS A 154 -16.79 -31.97 -2.24
CA LYS A 154 -16.72 -30.59 -1.72
C LYS A 154 -17.45 -30.41 -0.39
N THR A 155 -17.66 -31.50 0.34
CA THR A 155 -18.32 -31.53 1.65
C THR A 155 -17.29 -31.77 2.75
N PRO A 156 -17.27 -30.94 3.81
CA PRO A 156 -16.39 -31.16 4.94
C PRO A 156 -16.94 -32.22 5.90
N THR A 157 -16.06 -33.07 6.38
CA THR A 157 -16.27 -33.97 7.51
C THR A 157 -15.51 -33.41 8.71
N PHE A 158 -16.22 -33.20 9.82
CA PHE A 158 -15.66 -32.64 11.05
C PHE A 158 -15.43 -33.78 12.06
N LEU A 159 -14.18 -33.98 12.42
CA LEU A 159 -13.75 -35.05 13.32
C LEU A 159 -13.22 -34.41 14.61
N PRO A 160 -13.87 -34.64 15.77
CA PRO A 160 -13.40 -34.07 17.02
C PRO A 160 -12.09 -34.74 17.44
N CYS A 161 -11.11 -33.94 17.85
CA CYS A 161 -9.76 -34.38 18.17
C CYS A 161 -9.13 -33.51 19.27
N HIS A 162 -7.90 -33.82 19.66
CA HIS A 162 -7.12 -33.01 20.58
C HIS A 162 -6.01 -32.27 19.84
N LYS A 163 -5.73 -31.03 20.25
CA LYS A 163 -4.67 -30.20 19.65
C LYS A 163 -3.27 -30.84 19.73
N ASP A 164 -3.09 -31.76 20.68
CA ASP A 164 -1.83 -32.45 20.96
C ASP A 164 -1.82 -33.87 20.37
N ASP A 165 -2.83 -34.24 19.55
CA ASP A 165 -2.89 -35.53 18.87
C ASP A 165 -1.68 -35.73 17.97
N THR A 166 -1.10 -36.93 18.04
CA THR A 166 0.02 -37.29 17.18
C THR A 166 -0.47 -37.63 15.76
N ALA A 167 0.49 -37.76 14.84
CA ALA A 167 0.19 -38.27 13.50
C ALA A 167 -0.47 -39.66 13.54
N MET A 168 -0.11 -40.50 14.52
CA MET A 168 -0.69 -41.83 14.71
C MET A 168 -2.15 -41.74 15.18
N ASP A 169 -2.43 -40.87 16.15
CA ASP A 169 -3.80 -40.64 16.64
C ASP A 169 -4.71 -40.13 15.51
N THR A 170 -4.20 -39.18 14.71
CA THR A 170 -4.89 -38.66 13.53
C THR A 170 -5.19 -39.78 12.52
N ALA A 171 -4.21 -40.64 12.21
CA ALA A 171 -4.40 -41.74 11.28
C ALA A 171 -5.47 -42.74 11.76
N ILE A 172 -5.48 -43.05 13.05
CA ILE A 172 -6.49 -43.92 13.68
C ILE A 172 -7.88 -43.28 13.59
N ILE A 173 -7.99 -41.96 13.84
CA ILE A 173 -9.27 -41.24 13.71
C ILE A 173 -9.81 -41.34 12.29
N ILE A 174 -8.97 -41.12 11.27
CA ILE A 174 -9.38 -41.16 9.86
C ILE A 174 -9.80 -42.58 9.45
N LEU A 175 -8.98 -43.59 9.79
CA LEU A 175 -9.27 -44.98 9.45
C LEU A 175 -10.62 -45.44 10.02
N ASN A 176 -10.90 -45.09 11.27
CA ASN A 176 -12.11 -45.51 11.98
C ASN A 176 -13.37 -44.71 11.62
N LYS A 177 -13.24 -43.53 10.98
CA LYS A 177 -14.37 -42.61 10.76
C LYS A 177 -14.65 -42.29 9.31
N VAL A 178 -13.71 -42.57 8.40
CA VAL A 178 -13.80 -42.16 6.98
C VAL A 178 -13.64 -43.34 6.03
N ILE A 179 -12.75 -44.29 6.34
CA ILE A 179 -12.41 -45.41 5.44
C ILE A 179 -13.23 -46.68 5.74
N SER A 180 -13.82 -46.78 6.94
CA SER A 180 -14.55 -47.96 7.44
C SER A 180 -15.91 -48.17 6.78
#